data_AF-A0AA39VRV3-F1
#
_entry.id   AF-A0AA39VRV3-F1
#
_cell.length_a   1.000
_cell.length_b   1.000
_cell.length_c   1.000
_cell.angle_alpha   90.00
_cell.angle_beta   90.00
_cell.angle_gamma   90.00
#
_symmetry.space_group_name_H-M   'P 1'
#
loop_
_entity.id
_entity.type
_entity.pdbx_description
1 polymer ?
#
loop_
_entity_poly.entity_id
_entity_poly.type
_entity_poly.pdbx_seq_one_letter_code
_entity_poly.pdbx_strand_id
1 'polypeptide(L)'
;MLFCQFTKKAQLVVIAHDLEPIELVVWLPTLCMKMEIPYCIVKGKSRLGSIVHQKIASALCLTTVKNEDKLEFNKILEAIKTNFNDKYDEYRKKWGGGIMGSKSQAKTKAKEKVLAKEDGQRMN
;
A
#
# COMPACT_ATOMS: atom_id res chain seq x y z
N MET A 1 -1.02 -13.55 19.12
CA MET A 1 0.25 -12.79 19.11
C MET A 1 1.35 -13.76 18.74
N LEU A 2 1.49 -14.09 17.45
CA LEU A 2 2.59 -14.93 16.97
C LEU A 2 3.78 -14.00 16.78
N PHE A 3 4.74 -14.05 17.69
CA PHE A 3 6.08 -13.51 17.43
C PHE A 3 6.67 -14.35 16.29
N CYS A 4 6.52 -13.89 15.05
CA CYS A 4 7.27 -14.42 13.93
C CYS A 4 8.73 -14.02 14.15
N GLN A 5 9.55 -14.93 14.68
CA GLN A 5 11.00 -14.79 14.59
C GLN A 5 11.36 -14.60 13.11
N PHE A 6 11.88 -13.41 12.77
CA PHE A 6 12.29 -12.96 11.43
C PHE A 6 13.49 -13.77 10.91
N THR A 7 13.26 -15.05 10.76
CA THR A 7 13.99 -15.96 9.88
C THR A 7 13.33 -15.84 8.51
N LYS A 8 14.05 -16.05 7.40
CA LYS A 8 13.51 -16.01 6.02
C LYS A 8 12.51 -17.15 5.71
N LYS A 9 11.62 -17.46 6.65
CA LYS A 9 10.61 -18.52 6.61
C LYS A 9 9.27 -18.03 6.06
N ALA A 10 9.05 -16.72 5.99
CA ALA A 10 7.81 -16.16 5.44
C ALA A 10 7.88 -16.10 3.91
N GLN A 11 6.84 -16.61 3.26
CA GLN A 11 6.68 -16.57 1.81
C GLN A 11 5.92 -15.32 1.35
N LEU A 12 4.95 -14.85 2.14
CA LEU A 12 4.18 -13.63 1.89
C LEU A 12 3.80 -12.95 3.21
N VAL A 13 3.87 -11.63 3.24
CA VAL A 13 3.41 -10.80 4.35
C VAL A 13 2.26 -9.89 3.89
N VAL A 14 1.13 -9.94 4.60
CA VAL A 14 -0.05 -9.11 4.36
C VAL A 14 -0.17 -8.10 5.50
N ILE A 15 -0.26 -6.82 5.18
CA ILE A 15 -0.27 -5.71 6.13
C ILE A 15 -1.62 -4.98 6.05
N ALA A 16 -2.24 -4.71 7.20
CA ALA A 16 -3.44 -3.87 7.25
C ALA A 16 -3.07 -2.39 7.14
N HIS A 17 -3.87 -1.62 6.39
CA HIS A 17 -3.65 -0.18 6.21
C HIS A 17 -4.18 0.73 7.35
N ASP A 18 -5.14 0.24 8.14
CA ASP A 18 -6.04 1.02 8.99
C ASP A 18 -5.75 0.82 10.48
N LEU A 19 -4.48 0.68 10.81
CA LEU A 19 -4.06 0.41 12.18
C LEU A 19 -3.87 1.70 12.96
N GLU A 20 -4.45 1.66 14.15
CA GLU A 20 -4.32 2.66 15.20
C GLU A 20 -3.80 1.85 16.40
N PRO A 21 -2.57 2.07 16.89
CA PRO A 21 -1.52 3.02 16.49
C PRO A 21 -0.71 2.61 15.22
N ILE A 22 -0.20 3.59 14.45
CA ILE A 22 0.48 3.38 13.15
C ILE A 22 1.94 2.92 13.31
N GLU A 23 2.54 3.22 14.45
CA GLU A 23 3.93 2.93 14.81
C GLU A 23 4.22 1.42 14.73
N LEU A 24 3.21 0.59 14.95
CA LEU A 24 3.31 -0.87 14.86
C LEU A 24 3.66 -1.36 13.46
N VAL A 25 3.33 -0.61 12.41
CA VAL A 25 3.43 -1.07 11.01
C VAL A 25 4.39 -0.25 10.17
N VAL A 26 4.78 0.94 10.62
CA VAL A 26 5.63 1.84 9.83
C VAL A 26 6.98 1.21 9.41
N TRP A 27 7.50 0.28 10.22
CA TRP A 27 8.79 -0.40 9.98
C TRP A 27 8.66 -1.71 9.17
N LEU A 28 7.45 -2.23 8.97
CA LEU A 28 7.24 -3.53 8.32
C LEU A 28 7.62 -3.52 6.83
N PRO A 29 7.20 -2.51 6.01
CA PRO A 29 7.58 -2.47 4.60
C PRO A 29 9.11 -2.36 4.39
N THR A 30 9.78 -1.52 5.19
CA THR A 30 11.25 -1.39 5.22
C THR A 30 11.93 -2.73 5.50
N LEU A 31 11.42 -3.47 6.49
CA LEU A 31 11.99 -4.75 6.86
C LEU A 31 11.76 -5.83 5.79
N CYS A 32 10.54 -5.90 5.22
CA CYS A 32 10.21 -6.87 4.18
C CYS A 32 11.08 -6.66 2.94
N MET A 33 11.38 -5.40 2.57
CA MET A 33 12.30 -5.11 1.48
C MET A 33 13.73 -5.57 1.81
N LYS A 34 14.25 -5.25 3.00
CA LYS A 34 15.62 -5.65 3.40
C LYS A 34 15.82 -7.18 3.39
N MET A 35 14.74 -7.92 3.65
CA MET A 35 14.74 -9.39 3.66
C MET A 35 14.34 -10.01 2.32
N GLU A 36 13.99 -9.21 1.30
CA GLU A 36 13.49 -9.63 -0.02
C GLU A 36 12.21 -10.47 0.04
N ILE A 37 11.36 -10.22 1.04
CA ILE A 37 10.08 -10.91 1.21
C ILE A 37 8.99 -10.08 0.51
N PRO A 38 8.13 -10.70 -0.33
CA PRO A 38 7.02 -9.99 -0.93
C PRO A 38 6.00 -9.58 0.13
N TYR A 39 5.57 -8.32 0.09
CA TYR A 39 4.57 -7.79 1.01
C TYR A 39 3.44 -7.11 0.27
N CYS A 40 2.23 -7.18 0.82
CA CYS A 40 1.08 -6.47 0.29
C CYS A 40 0.38 -5.67 1.38
N ILE A 41 -0.14 -4.49 1.00
CA ILE A 41 -0.93 -3.64 1.88
C ILE A 41 -2.39 -3.78 1.45
N VAL A 42 -3.23 -4.29 2.35
CA VAL A 42 -4.64 -4.57 2.11
C VAL A 42 -5.51 -3.63 2.93
N LYS A 43 -6.64 -3.24 2.33
CA LYS A 43 -7.65 -2.42 3.00
C LYS A 43 -8.48 -3.27 3.97
N GLY A 44 -8.44 -2.93 5.25
CA GLY A 44 -9.34 -3.39 6.31
C GLY A 44 -8.73 -4.42 7.26
N LYS A 45 -8.36 -3.99 8.48
CA LYS A 45 -7.85 -4.84 9.57
C LYS A 45 -8.89 -5.85 10.05
N SER A 46 -10.17 -5.50 9.94
CA SER A 46 -11.29 -6.39 10.28
C SER A 46 -11.39 -7.58 9.33
N ARG A 47 -11.16 -7.38 8.02
CA ARG A 47 -11.21 -8.46 7.02
C ARG A 47 -10.09 -9.47 7.25
N LEU A 48 -8.88 -8.99 7.59
CA LEU A 48 -7.77 -9.85 7.99
C LEU A 48 -8.06 -10.57 9.31
N GLY A 49 -8.71 -9.88 10.26
CA GLY A 49 -9.18 -10.47 11.52
C GLY A 49 -10.14 -11.64 11.30
N SER A 50 -11.12 -11.49 10.40
CA SER A 50 -12.11 -12.54 10.10
C SER A 50 -11.47 -13.85 9.63
N ILE A 51 -10.36 -13.79 8.89
CA ILE A 51 -9.63 -14.99 8.41
C ILE A 51 -9.03 -15.77 9.59
N VAL A 52 -8.56 -15.08 10.62
CA VAL A 52 -7.92 -15.67 11.81
C VAL A 52 -8.92 -15.87 12.95
N HIS A 53 -10.21 -15.62 12.70
CA HIS A 53 -11.27 -15.61 13.73
C HIS A 53 -10.96 -14.67 14.90
N GLN A 54 -10.31 -13.54 14.62
CA GLN A 54 -10.05 -12.48 15.58
C GLN A 54 -10.78 -11.19 15.18
N LYS A 55 -11.07 -10.32 16.16
CA LYS A 55 -11.72 -9.04 15.86
C LYS A 55 -10.85 -8.14 14.97
N ILE A 56 -9.53 -8.19 15.18
CA ILE A 56 -8.56 -7.33 14.50
C ILE A 56 -7.28 -8.14 14.26
N ALA A 57 -6.69 -8.04 13.08
CA ALA A 57 -5.35 -8.54 12.78
C ALA A 57 -4.52 -7.45 12.07
N SER A 58 -3.30 -7.22 12.55
CA SER A 58 -2.42 -6.16 12.04
C SER A 58 -1.60 -6.58 10.84
N ALA A 59 -1.00 -7.77 10.92
CA ALA A 59 -0.25 -8.38 9.83
C ALA A 59 -0.46 -9.89 9.85
N LEU A 60 -0.54 -10.50 8.67
CA LEU A 60 -0.62 -11.94 8.49
C LEU A 60 0.57 -12.42 7.67
N CYS A 61 1.09 -13.59 8.03
CA CYS A 61 2.23 -14.18 7.37
C CYS A 61 1.86 -15.59 6.90
N LEU A 62 2.13 -15.91 5.64
CA LEU A 62 2.07 -17.28 5.15
C LEU A 62 3.50 -17.84 5.13
N THR A 63 3.73 -18.93 5.86
CA THR A 63 5.03 -19.60 5.96
C THR A 63 5.08 -20.84 5.08
N THR A 64 4.00 -21.60 5.02
CA THR A 64 3.89 -22.82 4.22
C THR A 64 2.56 -22.82 3.46
N VAL A 65 2.61 -23.32 2.22
CA VAL A 65 1.45 -23.49 1.35
C VAL A 65 1.39 -24.95 0.92
N LYS A 66 0.17 -25.50 0.89
CA LYS A 66 -0.08 -26.87 0.41
C LYS A 66 0.25 -26.96 -1.08
N ASN A 67 0.62 -28.16 -1.55
CA ASN A 67 1.09 -28.32 -2.92
C ASN A 67 0.01 -28.01 -3.98
N GLU A 68 -1.26 -28.23 -3.64
CA GLU A 68 -2.43 -27.97 -4.48
C GLU A 68 -2.54 -26.48 -4.87
N ASP A 69 -2.29 -25.57 -3.91
CA ASP A 69 -2.51 -24.13 -4.08
C ASP A 69 -1.28 -23.36 -4.57
N LYS A 70 -0.13 -24.03 -4.72
CA LYS A 70 1.16 -23.37 -5.05
C LYS A 70 1.11 -22.61 -6.38
N LEU A 71 0.41 -23.14 -7.38
CA LEU A 71 0.34 -22.52 -8.71
C LEU A 71 -0.41 -21.18 -8.66
N GLU A 72 -1.53 -21.13 -7.95
CA GLU A 72 -2.31 -19.89 -7.78
C GLU A 72 -1.57 -18.90 -6.89
N PHE A 73 -0.93 -19.39 -5.84
CA PHE A 73 -0.13 -18.57 -4.94
C PHE A 73 1.02 -17.87 -5.65
N ASN A 74 1.73 -18.56 -6.56
CA ASN A 74 2.82 -17.95 -7.33
C ASN A 74 2.36 -16.78 -8.21
N LYS A 75 1.17 -16.87 -8.82
CA LYS A 75 0.59 -15.76 -9.59
C LYS A 75 0.34 -14.54 -8.71
N ILE A 76 -0.15 -14.77 -7.49
CA ILE A 76 -0.38 -13.70 -6.52
C ILE A 76 0.95 -13.06 -6.09
N LEU A 77 1.99 -13.87 -5.84
CA LEU A 77 3.32 -13.38 -5.47
C LEU A 77 3.91 -12.46 -6.54
N GLU A 78 3.81 -12.83 -7.82
CA GLU A 78 4.32 -12.04 -8.95
C GLU A 78 3.59 -10.69 -9.07
N ALA A 79 2.25 -10.71 -8.95
CA ALA A 79 1.46 -9.49 -8.95
C ALA A 79 1.81 -8.57 -7.76
N ILE A 80 2.09 -9.13 -6.59
CA ILE A 80 2.45 -8.36 -5.39
C ILE A 80 3.84 -7.74 -5.52
N LYS A 81 4.84 -8.50 -5.99
CA LYS A 81 6.21 -8.01 -6.17
C LYS A 81 6.26 -6.79 -7.10
N THR A 82 5.58 -6.89 -8.25
CA THR A 82 5.48 -5.82 -9.25
C THR A 82 4.82 -4.55 -8.70
N ASN A 83 3.88 -4.70 -7.76
CA ASN A 83 3.12 -3.59 -7.21
C ASN A 83 3.80 -2.90 -6.02
N PHE A 84 4.48 -3.65 -5.15
CA PHE A 84 4.98 -3.13 -3.88
C PHE A 84 6.51 -3.16 -3.79
N ASN A 85 7.13 -4.31 -4.00
CA ASN A 85 8.57 -4.49 -3.80
C ASN A 85 9.38 -3.68 -4.83
N ASP A 86 9.04 -3.79 -6.11
CA ASP A 86 9.80 -3.13 -7.19
C ASP A 86 9.63 -1.60 -7.16
N LYS A 87 8.49 -1.13 -6.64
CA LYS A 87 8.13 0.29 -6.54
C LYS A 87 8.49 0.91 -5.19
N TYR A 88 9.19 0.18 -4.32
CA TYR A 88 9.47 0.64 -2.96
C TYR A 88 10.19 1.99 -2.94
N ASP A 89 11.20 2.17 -3.79
CA ASP A 89 11.98 3.41 -3.86
C ASP A 89 11.15 4.61 -4.33
N GLU A 90 10.17 4.37 -5.21
CA GLU A 90 9.22 5.40 -5.63
C GLU A 90 8.31 5.80 -4.47
N TYR A 91 7.76 4.83 -3.75
CA TYR A 91 6.89 5.07 -2.61
C TYR A 91 7.60 5.80 -1.47
N ARG A 92 8.89 5.54 -1.24
CA ARG A 92 9.68 6.23 -0.21
C ARG A 92 9.91 7.71 -0.55
N LYS A 93 10.07 8.05 -1.83
CA LYS A 93 10.32 9.43 -2.29
C LYS A 93 9.03 10.23 -2.46
N LYS A 94 7.90 9.54 -2.69
CA LYS A 94 6.60 10.17 -2.90
C LYS A 94 5.98 10.60 -1.58
N TRP A 95 5.95 11.91 -1.35
CA TRP A 95 5.17 12.49 -0.25
C TRP A 95 3.68 12.46 -0.61
N GLY A 96 2.87 11.96 0.32
CA GLY A 96 1.41 12.01 0.22
C GLY A 96 0.84 13.36 0.65
N GLY A 97 -0.45 13.59 0.38
CA GLY A 97 -1.14 14.83 0.75
C GLY A 97 -1.06 15.90 -0.34
N GLY A 98 -1.28 17.17 0.04
CA GLY A 98 -1.25 18.30 -0.90
C GLY A 98 -2.48 18.44 -1.81
N ILE A 99 -3.51 17.61 -1.62
CA ILE A 99 -4.77 17.73 -2.36
C ILE A 99 -5.60 18.84 -1.71
N MET A 100 -5.70 19.99 -2.39
CA MET A 100 -6.55 21.10 -1.97
C MET A 100 -8.03 20.70 -1.91
N GLY A 101 -8.82 21.34 -1.04
CA GLY A 101 -10.27 21.07 -0.98
C GLY A 101 -10.99 21.38 -2.29
N SER A 102 -12.11 20.69 -2.55
CA SER A 102 -12.90 20.80 -3.78
C SER A 102 -13.29 22.24 -4.15
N LYS A 103 -13.68 23.04 -3.15
CA LYS A 103 -14.00 24.47 -3.31
C LYS A 103 -12.80 25.30 -3.79
N SER A 104 -11.61 25.02 -3.25
CA SER A 104 -10.38 25.73 -3.63
C SER A 104 -9.96 25.35 -5.05
N GLN A 105 -9.98 24.05 -5.37
CA GLN A 105 -9.68 23.57 -6.73
C GLN A 105 -10.62 24.17 -7.79
N ALA A 106 -11.93 24.24 -7.50
CA ALA A 106 -12.91 24.84 -8.41
C ALA A 106 -12.64 26.34 -8.65
N LYS A 107 -12.28 27.09 -7.60
CA LYS A 107 -11.93 28.52 -7.71
C LYS A 107 -10.66 28.73 -8.54
N THR A 108 -9.61 27.93 -8.32
CA THR A 108 -8.37 28.01 -9.09
C THR A 108 -8.62 27.67 -10.56
N LYS A 109 -9.36 26.58 -10.83
CA LYS A 109 -9.73 26.18 -12.20
C LYS A 109 -10.59 27.23 -12.92
N ALA A 110 -11.49 27.91 -12.21
CA ALA A 110 -12.27 29.00 -12.79
C ALA A 110 -11.38 30.20 -13.16
N LYS A 111 -10.42 30.56 -12.30
CA LYS A 111 -9.45 31.63 -12.59
C LYS A 111 -8.54 31.28 -13.77
N GLU A 112 -7.99 30.07 -13.80
CA GLU A 112 -7.15 29.58 -14.90
C GLU A 112 -7.88 29.63 -16.25
N LYS A 113 -9.17 29.28 -16.27
CA LYS A 113 -9.99 29.36 -17.49
C LYS A 113 -10.20 30.78 -17.99
N VAL A 114 -10.32 31.76 -17.08
CA VAL A 114 -10.48 33.17 -17.47
C VAL A 114 -9.15 33.69 -18.01
N LEU A 115 -8.05 33.44 -17.30
CA LEU A 115 -6.71 33.84 -17.72
C LEU A 115 -6.33 33.24 -19.08
N ALA A 116 -6.60 31.95 -19.29
CA ALA A 116 -6.33 31.29 -20.58
C ALA A 116 -7.16 31.86 -21.75
N LYS A 117 -8.39 32.36 -21.46
CA LYS A 117 -9.20 33.06 -22.48
C LYS A 117 -8.63 34.44 -22.79
N GLU A 118 -8.18 35.17 -21.77
CA GLU A 118 -7.54 36.48 -21.92
C GLU A 118 -6.22 36.38 -22.70
N ASP A 119 -5.37 35.41 -22.35
CA ASP A 119 -4.10 35.16 -23.04
C ASP A 119 -4.31 34.74 -24.50
N GLY A 120 -5.33 33.90 -24.77
CA GLY A 120 -5.69 33.51 -26.13
C GLY A 120 -6.23 34.66 -26.99
N GLN A 121 -6.93 35.62 -26.39
CA GLN A 121 -7.37 36.83 -27.08
C GLN A 121 -6.23 37.83 -27.29
N ARG A 122 -5.22 37.84 -26.43
CA ARG A 122 -4.06 38.74 -26.52
C ARG A 122 -3.00 38.29 -27.53
N MET A 123 -3.00 37.01 -27.90
CA MET A 123 -2.08 36.40 -28.87
C MET A 123 -2.62 36.41 -30.31
N ASN A 124 -3.87 36.84 -30.52
CA ASN A 124 -4.46 37.16 -31.82
C ASN A 124 -4.42 38.66 -32.08
#